data_AF-A0A8J8EEL0-F1
#
_entry.id   AF-A0A8J8EEL0-F1
#
_cell.length_a   1.000
_cell.length_b   1.000
_cell.length_c   1.000
_cell.angle_alpha   90.00
_cell.angle_beta   90.00
_cell.angle_gamma   90.00
#
_symmetry.space_group_name_H-M   'P 1'
#
loop_
_entity.id
_entity.type
_entity.pdbx_description
1 polymer ?
#
loop_
_entity_poly.entity_id
_entity_poly.type
_entity_poly.pdbx_seq_one_letter_code
_entity_poly.pdbx_strand_id
1 'polypeptide(L)'
;MAAKKEFDIFTHELVPEHRILSEEEKEELLRKYRIRISQLPQIKASDPAVVALGAKPGDVLEIKRKSPTAGYYYYYRLVVED
;
A
#
# COMPACT_ATOMS: atom_id res chain seq x y z
N MET A 1 9.60 -26.59 19.36
CA MET A 1 8.73 -25.69 18.58
C MET A 1 9.13 -24.27 18.95
N ALA A 2 10.00 -23.65 18.14
CA ALA A 2 10.46 -22.29 18.42
C ALA A 2 9.27 -21.34 18.21
N ALA A 3 8.93 -20.59 19.25
CA ALA A 3 7.93 -19.54 19.17
C ALA A 3 8.37 -18.56 18.07
N LYS A 4 7.63 -18.52 16.96
CA LYS A 4 7.79 -17.49 15.92
C LYS A 4 7.47 -16.17 16.61
N LYS A 5 8.50 -15.40 16.98
CA LYS A 5 8.31 -14.02 17.42
C LYS A 5 7.52 -13.34 16.31
N GLU A 6 6.27 -12.97 16.58
CA GLU A 6 5.43 -12.19 15.68
C GLU A 6 6.08 -10.81 15.54
N PHE A 7 7.00 -10.70 14.58
CA PHE A 7 7.58 -9.43 14.21
C PHE A 7 6.55 -8.72 13.35
N ASP A 8 5.85 -7.77 13.95
CA ASP A 8 4.94 -6.90 13.23
C ASP A 8 5.76 -5.90 12.41
N ILE A 9 5.73 -6.07 11.09
CA ILE A 9 6.47 -5.26 10.12
C ILE A 9 6.04 -3.78 10.21
N PHE A 10 4.78 -3.51 10.59
CA PHE A 10 4.25 -2.16 10.69
C PHE A 10 4.74 -1.39 11.93
N THR A 11 5.41 -2.05 12.87
CA THR A 11 6.03 -1.36 14.02
C THR A 11 7.36 -0.70 13.68
N HIS A 12 7.94 -1.02 12.52
CA HIS A 12 9.24 -0.50 12.14
C HIS A 12 9.14 0.94 11.62
N GLU A 13 10.04 1.82 12.07
CA GLU A 13 10.03 3.25 11.73
C GLU A 13 10.05 3.55 10.23
N LEU A 14 10.74 2.71 9.44
CA LEU A 14 10.85 2.86 7.99
C LEU A 14 9.65 2.29 7.21
N VAL A 15 8.75 1.57 7.88
CA VAL A 15 7.56 1.00 7.26
C VAL A 15 6.39 1.96 7.52
N PRO A 16 5.94 2.70 6.48
CA PRO A 16 4.79 3.59 6.64
C PRO A 16 3.49 2.81 6.87
N GLU A 17 2.45 3.51 7.29
CA GLU A 17 1.11 2.94 7.40
C GLU A 17 0.56 2.64 6.00
N HIS A 18 0.06 1.43 5.81
CA HIS A 18 -0.54 0.97 4.55
C HIS A 18 -2.00 0.57 4.80
N ARG A 19 -2.89 0.96 3.89
CA ARG A 19 -4.32 0.64 3.94
C ARG A 19 -4.82 0.22 2.55
N ILE A 20 -5.69 -0.77 2.49
CA ILE A 20 -6.38 -1.14 1.24
C ILE A 20 -7.53 -0.16 1.01
N LEU A 21 -7.59 0.43 -0.19
CA LEU A 21 -8.70 1.28 -0.61
C LEU A 21 -9.93 0.46 -0.97
N SER A 22 -11.11 0.99 -0.67
CA SER A 22 -12.36 0.45 -1.22
C SER A 22 -12.47 0.72 -2.72
N GLU A 23 -13.35 0.00 -3.41
CA GLU A 23 -13.61 0.24 -4.84
C GLU A 23 -14.14 1.66 -5.10
N GLU A 24 -14.93 2.21 -4.18
CA GLU A 24 -15.42 3.60 -4.25
C GLU A 24 -14.27 4.62 -4.15
N GLU A 25 -13.38 4.46 -3.16
CA GLU A 25 -12.21 5.32 -2.97
C GLU A 25 -11.25 5.23 -4.16
N LYS A 26 -11.07 4.02 -4.71
CA LYS A 26 -10.25 3.74 -5.89
C LYS A 26 -10.81 4.42 -7.14
N GLU A 27 -12.12 4.34 -7.38
CA GLU A 27 -12.75 5.05 -8.50
C GLU A 27 -12.61 6.57 -8.36
N GLU A 28 -12.86 7.12 -7.17
CA GLU A 28 -12.71 8.55 -6.90
C GLU A 28 -11.27 9.01 -7.17
N LEU A 29 -10.29 8.24 -6.72
CA LEU A 29 -8.87 8.51 -6.93
C LEU A 29 -8.51 8.57 -8.41
N LEU A 30 -8.92 7.57 -9.19
CA LEU A 30 -8.64 7.52 -10.62
C LEU A 30 -9.28 8.70 -11.36
N ARG A 31 -10.52 9.09 -10.97
CA ARG A 31 -11.21 10.26 -11.51
C ARG A 31 -10.51 11.57 -11.14
N LYS A 32 -10.09 11.71 -9.87
CA LYS A 32 -9.42 12.91 -9.33
C LYS A 32 -8.11 13.20 -10.07
N TYR A 33 -7.29 12.17 -10.29
CA TYR A 33 -6.01 12.32 -10.97
C TYR A 33 -6.11 12.14 -12.50
N ARG A 34 -7.28 11.74 -13.02
CA ARG A 34 -7.53 11.48 -14.45
C ARG A 34 -6.53 10.49 -15.04
N ILE A 35 -6.29 9.41 -14.30
CA ILE A 35 -5.35 8.35 -14.68
C ILE A 35 -6.05 7.00 -14.81
N ARG A 36 -5.45 6.10 -15.58
CA ARG A 36 -5.83 4.69 -15.64
C ARG A 36 -5.15 3.93 -14.51
N ILE A 37 -5.74 2.83 -14.08
CA ILE A 37 -5.20 1.98 -13.01
C ILE A 37 -3.77 1.50 -13.28
N SER A 38 -3.44 1.22 -14.55
CA SER A 38 -2.11 0.79 -14.98
C SER A 38 -1.03 1.88 -14.90
N GLN A 39 -1.42 3.14 -14.69
CA GLN A 39 -0.50 4.27 -14.52
C GLN A 39 -0.14 4.50 -13.06
N LEU A 40 -0.77 3.78 -12.12
CA LEU A 40 -0.36 3.81 -10.73
C LEU A 40 1.00 3.11 -10.57
N PRO A 41 1.88 3.63 -9.69
CA PRO A 41 3.06 2.90 -9.28
C PRO A 41 2.69 1.50 -8.78
N GLN A 42 3.50 0.50 -9.12
CA GLN A 42 3.18 -0.89 -8.83
C GLN A 42 3.90 -1.38 -7.57
N ILE A 43 3.30 -2.37 -6.90
CA ILE A 43 3.90 -3.15 -5.81
C ILE A 43 3.62 -4.62 -6.06
N LYS A 44 4.61 -5.49 -5.84
CA LYS A 44 4.45 -6.92 -6.08
C LYS A 44 3.59 -7.57 -5.00
N ALA A 45 2.84 -8.59 -5.37
CA ALA A 45 2.11 -9.44 -4.43
C ALA A 45 3.03 -10.15 -3.43
N SER A 46 4.29 -10.36 -3.78
CA SER A 46 5.34 -10.92 -2.90
C SER A 46 5.89 -9.93 -1.87
N ASP A 47 5.53 -8.66 -1.92
CA ASP A 47 6.04 -7.66 -0.97
C ASP A 47 5.56 -7.98 0.47
N PRO A 48 6.46 -7.98 1.48
CA PRO A 48 6.09 -8.32 2.85
C PRO A 48 4.95 -7.47 3.43
N ALA A 49 4.84 -6.19 3.06
CA ALA A 49 3.75 -5.33 3.52
C ALA A 49 2.41 -5.74 2.89
N VAL A 50 2.41 -6.10 1.61
CA VAL A 50 1.22 -6.59 0.88
C VAL A 50 0.75 -7.91 1.47
N VAL A 51 1.68 -8.84 1.72
CA VAL A 51 1.39 -10.15 2.33
C VAL A 51 0.84 -9.99 3.74
N ALA A 52 1.41 -9.09 4.55
CA ALA A 52 0.93 -8.84 5.90
C ALA A 52 -0.47 -8.22 5.96
N LEU A 53 -0.83 -7.38 4.96
CA LEU A 53 -2.19 -6.82 4.81
C LEU A 53 -3.19 -7.78 4.19
N GLY A 54 -2.73 -8.85 3.54
CA GLY A 54 -3.60 -9.76 2.78
C GLY A 54 -4.18 -9.15 1.51
N ALA A 55 -3.53 -8.14 0.94
CA ALA A 55 -3.95 -7.50 -0.30
C ALA A 55 -3.69 -8.41 -1.52
N LYS A 56 -4.56 -8.31 -2.53
CA LYS A 56 -4.53 -9.16 -3.73
C LYS A 56 -4.15 -8.36 -4.98
N PRO A 57 -3.64 -9.02 -6.03
CA PRO A 57 -3.44 -8.36 -7.32
C PRO A 57 -4.72 -7.65 -7.80
N GLY A 58 -4.60 -6.38 -8.16
CA GLY A 58 -5.73 -5.52 -8.53
C GLY A 58 -6.19 -4.56 -7.42
N ASP A 59 -5.80 -4.80 -6.17
CA ASP A 59 -6.04 -3.89 -5.06
C ASP A 59 -5.14 -2.66 -5.15
N VAL A 60 -5.63 -1.53 -4.64
CA VAL A 60 -4.85 -0.29 -4.53
C VAL A 60 -4.57 -0.02 -3.05
N LEU A 61 -3.30 0.12 -2.72
CA LEU A 61 -2.84 0.48 -1.39
C LEU A 61 -2.65 1.99 -1.29
N GLU A 62 -3.21 2.57 -0.24
CA GLU A 62 -2.85 3.90 0.26
C GLU A 62 -1.73 3.77 1.28
N ILE A 63 -0.66 4.52 1.06
CA ILE A 63 0.56 4.54 1.87
C ILE A 63 0.70 5.93 2.47
N LYS A 64 0.54 6.02 3.78
CA LYS A 64 0.70 7.27 4.52
C LYS A 64 2.10 7.33 5.11
N ARG A 65 2.99 8.07 4.44
CA ARG A 65 4.38 8.25 4.86
C ARG A 65 4.63 9.62 5.47
N LYS A 66 5.57 9.67 6.42
CA LYS A 66 6.13 10.95 6.89
C LYS A 66 7.03 11.53 5.80
N SER A 67 6.74 12.75 5.39
CA SER A 67 7.54 13.53 4.46
C SER A 67 8.28 14.62 5.23
N PRO A 68 9.60 14.78 5.04
CA PRO A 68 10.37 15.83 5.72
C PRO A 68 9.93 17.24 5.30
N THR A 69 9.30 17.40 4.13
CA THR A 69 8.84 18.70 3.62
C THR A 69 7.37 18.98 3.90
N ALA A 70 6.51 17.97 3.78
CA ALA A 70 5.06 18.12 3.82
C ALA A 70 4.41 17.54 5.09
N GLY A 71 5.19 17.01 6.03
CA GLY A 71 4.69 16.33 7.22
C GLY A 71 4.17 14.93 6.88
N TYR A 72 2.95 14.83 6.36
CA TYR A 72 2.36 13.55 5.93
C TYR A 72 2.01 13.60 4.44
N TYR A 73 2.29 12.49 3.75
CA TYR A 73 2.01 12.35 2.33
C TYR A 73 1.39 10.99 2.02
N TYR A 74 0.28 11.03 1.29
CA TYR A 74 -0.44 9.84 0.83
C TYR A 74 0.06 9.45 -0.56
N TYR A 75 0.44 8.19 -0.70
CA TYR A 75 0.93 7.63 -1.95
C TYR A 75 0.14 6.37 -2.30
N TYR A 76 -0.11 6.13 -3.57
CA TYR A 76 -1.03 5.09 -4.00
C TYR A 76 -0.31 4.10 -4.91
N ARG A 77 -0.43 2.80 -4.61
CA ARG A 77 0.21 1.73 -5.38
C ARG A 77 -0.75 0.62 -5.76
N LEU A 78 -0.65 0.14 -6.99
CA LEU A 78 -1.39 -1.02 -7.49
C LEU A 78 -0.63 -2.31 -7.18
N VAL A 79 -1.31 -3.27 -6.55
CA VAL A 79 -0.75 -4.61 -6.36
C VAL A 79 -0.79 -5.37 -7.69
N VAL A 80 0.37 -5.89 -8.11
CA VAL A 80 0.54 -6.70 -9.32
C VAL A 80 1.08 -8.08 -8.98
N GLU A 81 0.81 -9.05 -9.85
CA GLU A 81 1.47 -10.36 -9.79
C GLU A 81 2.98 -10.21 -10.03
N ASP A 82 3.74 -11.24 -9.66
CA ASP A 82 5.20 -11.22 -9.72
C ASP A 82 5.79 -11.14 -11.13
#